data_AF-A0A2C9TTA8-F1
#
_entry.id   AF-A0A2C9TTA8-F1
#
_cell.length_a   1.000
_cell.length_b   1.000
_cell.length_c   1.000
_cell.angle_alpha   90.00
_cell.angle_beta   90.00
_cell.angle_gamma   90.00
#
_symmetry.space_group_name_H-M   'P 1'
#
loop_
_entity.id
_entity.type
_entity.pdbx_description
1 polymer ?
#
loop_
_entity_poly.entity_id
_entity_poly.type
_entity_poly.pdbx_seq_one_letter_code
_entity_poly.pdbx_strand_id
1 'polypeptide(L)' 'ITDKYNKRQDKEDKFYIVLDNKQVIENSDLLFKKKFDSADIQARLKVGDKVKVKTIGYRIHFLNLYPVLYEVKKVDKK' A
#
# COMPACT_ATOMS: atom_id res chain seq x y z
N ILE A 1 9.90 -1.58 4.40
CA ILE A 1 8.91 -2.59 3.93
C ILE A 1 9.41 -3.95 4.35
N THR A 2 8.58 -4.74 5.01
CA THR A 2 8.93 -6.10 5.47
C THR A 2 8.42 -7.16 4.54
N ASP A 3 7.25 -6.97 3.94
CA ASP A 3 6.65 -7.93 3.01
C ASP A 3 5.72 -7.24 2.01
N LYS A 4 5.40 -7.91 0.90
CA LYS A 4 4.43 -7.45 -0.09
C LYS A 4 3.72 -8.65 -0.73
N TYR A 5 2.40 -8.58 -0.86
CA TYR A 5 1.61 -9.61 -1.51
C TYR A 5 0.44 -9.00 -2.26
N ASN A 6 -0.04 -9.68 -3.30
CA ASN A 6 -1.23 -9.33 -4.03
C ASN A 6 -2.34 -10.34 -3.71
N LYS A 7 -3.56 -9.86 -3.54
CA LYS A 7 -4.75 -10.70 -3.38
C LYS A 7 -5.69 -10.38 -4.52
N ARG A 8 -6.01 -11.40 -5.30
CA ARG A 8 -7.03 -11.30 -6.34
C ARG A 8 -8.40 -11.42 -5.68
N GLN A 9 -9.26 -10.42 -5.86
CA GLN A 9 -10.64 -10.46 -5.40
C GLN A 9 -11.54 -10.18 -6.60
N ASP A 10 -12.22 -11.23 -7.08
CA ASP A 10 -13.02 -11.22 -8.31
C ASP A 10 -12.25 -10.75 -9.55
N LYS A 11 -12.47 -9.48 -9.95
CA LYS A 11 -11.97 -8.85 -11.18
C LYS A 11 -10.89 -7.81 -10.94
N GLU A 12 -10.55 -7.53 -9.70
CA GLU A 12 -9.54 -6.54 -9.32
C GLU A 12 -8.43 -7.19 -8.49
N ASP A 13 -7.19 -6.90 -8.88
CA ASP A 13 -6.01 -7.26 -8.12
C ASP A 13 -5.79 -6.21 -7.03
N LYS A 14 -5.92 -6.60 -5.76
CA LYS A 14 -5.62 -5.73 -4.62
C LYS A 14 -4.19 -5.97 -4.18
N PHE A 15 -3.39 -4.91 -4.14
CA PHE A 15 -2.03 -5.00 -3.64
C PHE A 15 -1.99 -4.69 -2.15
N TYR A 16 -1.18 -5.43 -1.40
CA TYR A 16 -0.97 -5.21 0.03
C TYR A 16 0.52 -5.06 0.31
N ILE A 17 0.85 -4.13 1.20
CA ILE A 17 2.21 -3.86 1.64
C ILE A 17 2.26 -3.98 3.15
N VAL A 18 3.25 -4.72 3.65
CA VAL A 18 3.52 -4.88 5.08
C VAL A 18 4.69 -3.96 5.46
N LEU A 19 4.43 -3.12 6.44
CA LEU A 19 5.42 -2.19 7.00
C LEU A 19 6.18 -2.85 8.16
N ASP A 20 7.30 -2.24 8.54
CA ASP A 20 8.15 -2.69 9.64
C ASP A 20 7.42 -2.76 10.98
N ASN A 21 6.50 -1.84 11.21
CA ASN A 21 5.61 -1.81 12.37
C ASN A 21 4.46 -2.85 12.33
N LYS A 22 4.54 -3.87 11.47
CA LYS A 22 3.49 -4.90 11.22
C LYS A 22 2.16 -4.33 10.75
N GLN A 23 2.13 -3.09 10.28
CA GLN A 23 0.94 -2.49 9.72
C GLN A 23 0.79 -2.94 8.26
N VAL A 24 -0.39 -3.45 7.95
CA VAL A 24 -0.79 -3.82 6.59
C VAL A 24 -1.54 -2.64 5.99
N ILE A 25 -1.11 -2.23 4.81
CA ILE A 25 -1.74 -1.16 4.03
C ILE A 25 -2.18 -1.71 2.69
N GLU A 26 -3.36 -1.29 2.23
CA GLU A 26 -3.91 -1.71 0.94
C GLU A 26 -3.50 -0.69 -0.13
N ASN A 27 -2.76 -1.13 -1.14
CA ASN A 27 -2.42 -0.35 -2.31
C ASN A 27 -3.45 -0.65 -3.42
N SER A 28 -4.61 0.01 -3.33
CA SER A 28 -5.67 -0.05 -4.34
C SER A 28 -5.73 1.23 -5.15
N ASP A 29 -6.10 1.13 -6.42
CA ASP A 29 -6.39 2.28 -7.27
C ASP A 29 -7.62 3.00 -6.73
N LEU A 30 -7.43 4.25 -6.33
CA LEU A 30 -8.51 5.11 -5.87
C LEU A 30 -9.10 5.79 -7.10
N LEU A 31 -10.02 5.10 -7.79
CA LEU A 31 -10.78 5.64 -8.94
C LEU A 31 -11.38 7.02 -8.62
N PHE A 32 -11.87 7.21 -7.40
CA PHE A 32 -12.43 8.49 -6.93
C PHE A 32 -11.42 9.63 -6.74
N LYS A 33 -10.11 9.34 -6.71
CA LYS A 33 -9.05 10.34 -6.52
C LYS A 33 -8.02 10.39 -7.65
N LYS A 34 -8.30 9.74 -8.80
CA LYS A 34 -7.44 9.79 -9.99
C LYS A 34 -6.01 9.28 -9.74
N LYS A 35 -5.84 8.42 -8.73
CA LYS A 35 -4.57 7.79 -8.38
C LYS A 35 -4.55 6.41 -9.01
N PHE A 36 -3.83 6.29 -10.13
CA PHE A 36 -3.69 5.08 -10.95
C PHE A 36 -2.28 4.47 -10.90
N ASP A 37 -1.43 4.95 -9.98
CA ASP A 37 -0.03 4.53 -9.89
C ASP A 37 0.18 3.33 -8.94
N SER A 38 -0.86 2.53 -8.65
CA SER A 38 -0.75 1.40 -7.72
C SER A 38 0.33 0.40 -8.17
N ALA A 39 0.35 0.07 -9.47
CA ALA A 39 1.30 -0.83 -10.09
C ALA A 39 2.73 -0.26 -10.10
N ASP A 40 2.88 1.03 -10.44
CA ASP A 40 4.17 1.72 -10.44
C ASP A 40 4.76 1.82 -9.03
N ILE A 41 3.92 2.12 -8.03
CA ILE A 41 4.33 2.11 -6.63
C ILE A 41 4.75 0.70 -6.21
N GLN A 42 3.97 -0.33 -6.56
CA GLN A 42 4.31 -1.72 -6.23
C GLN A 42 5.64 -2.17 -6.86
N ALA A 43 5.94 -1.70 -8.09
CA ALA A 43 7.18 -1.97 -8.80
C ALA A 43 8.38 -1.20 -8.21
N ARG A 44 8.19 0.07 -7.83
CA ARG A 44 9.22 0.92 -7.21
C ARG A 44 9.61 0.45 -5.81
N LEU A 45 8.67 -0.16 -5.08
CA LEU A 45 8.87 -0.58 -3.70
C LEU A 45 9.51 -1.98 -3.62
N LYS A 46 10.68 -2.04 -2.98
CA LYS A 46 11.37 -3.30 -2.66
C LYS A 46 11.28 -3.62 -1.16
N VAL A 47 11.23 -4.90 -0.83
CA VAL A 47 11.37 -5.37 0.56
C VAL A 47 12.74 -4.93 1.07
N GLY A 48 12.80 -4.38 2.28
CA GLY A 48 13.99 -3.74 2.85
C GLY A 48 14.09 -2.22 2.63
N ASP A 49 13.35 -1.64 1.67
CA ASP A 49 13.39 -0.18 1.47
C ASP A 49 12.76 0.57 2.66
N LYS A 50 13.42 1.65 3.08
CA LYS A 50 12.86 2.64 4.00
C LYS A 50 12.06 3.66 3.20
N VAL A 51 10.75 3.63 3.40
CA VAL A 51 9.84 4.52 2.69
C VAL A 51 8.91 5.20 3.69
N LYS A 52 8.59 6.45 3.40
CA LYS A 52 7.57 7.20 4.11
C LYS A 52 6.26 7.04 3.33
N VAL A 53 5.39 6.22 3.88
CA VAL A 53 4.04 6.00 3.34
C VAL A 53 3.04 6.91 4.05
N LYS A 54 2.20 7.58 3.28
CA LYS A 54 0.96 8.21 3.75
C LYS A 54 -0.18 7.31 3.37
N THR A 55 -1.04 7.01 4.33
CA THR A 55 -2.27 6.27 4.13
C THR A 55 -3.47 7.18 4.33
N ILE A 56 -4.58 6.86 3.66
CA ILE A 56 -5.89 7.48 3.88
C ILE A 56 -6.82 6.42 4.46
N GLY A 57 -7.67 6.86 5.38
CA GLY A 57 -8.60 6.00 6.10
C GLY A 57 -7.98 5.40 7.37
N TYR A 58 -8.83 4.72 8.12
CA TYR A 58 -8.47 4.09 9.38
C TYR A 58 -8.54 2.57 9.25
N ARG A 59 -7.73 1.87 10.05
CA ARG A 59 -7.82 0.42 10.17
C ARG A 59 -9.06 0.08 11.01
N ILE A 60 -10.12 -0.37 10.35
CA ILE A 60 -11.37 -0.78 11.02
C ILE A 60 -11.49 -2.29 10.91
N HIS A 61 -11.12 -2.99 11.98
CA HIS A 61 -11.17 -4.46 12.04
C HIS A 61 -12.58 -5.02 11.81
N PHE A 62 -13.60 -4.34 12.33
CA PHE A 62 -15.00 -4.78 12.21
C PHE A 62 -15.49 -4.84 10.75
N LEU A 63 -15.06 -3.88 9.92
CA LEU A 63 -15.42 -3.82 8.50
C LEU A 63 -14.37 -4.50 7.59
N ASN A 64 -13.36 -5.15 8.18
CA ASN A 64 -12.20 -5.68 7.47
C ASN A 64 -11.56 -4.64 6.51
N LEU A 65 -11.60 -3.37 6.92
CA LEU A 65 -11.10 -2.24 6.14
C LEU A 65 -9.67 -1.94 6.54
N TYR A 66 -8.80 -1.96 5.54
CA TYR A 66 -7.40 -1.60 5.69
C TYR A 66 -7.19 -0.15 5.25
N PRO A 67 -6.26 0.57 5.89
CA PRO A 67 -5.88 1.90 5.45
C PRO A 67 -5.30 1.81 4.03
N VAL A 68 -5.78 2.67 3.13
CA VAL A 68 -5.39 2.66 1.72
C VAL A 68 -4.12 3.50 1.55
N LEU A 69 -3.13 2.97 0.85
CA LEU A 69 -1.91 3.69 0.52
C LEU A 69 -2.25 4.89 -0.38
N TYR A 70 -1.93 6.08 0.09
CA TYR A 70 -2.16 7.32 -0.64
C TYR A 70 -0.91 7.84 -1.33
N GLU A 71 0.21 7.93 -0.64
CA GLU A 71 1.46 8.44 -1.20
C GLU A 71 2.60 7.63 -0.60
N VAL A 72 3.62 7.32 -1.40
CA VAL A 72 4.86 6.75 -0.89
C VAL A 72 6.03 7.59 -1.36
N LYS A 73 6.93 7.91 -0.43
CA LYS A 73 8.18 8.61 -0.71
C LYS A 73 9.32 7.73 -0.24
N LYS A 74 10.20 7.34 -1.16
CA LYS A 74 11.42 6.64 -0.80
C LYS A 74 12.32 7.60 -0.02
N VAL A 75 12.76 7.16 1.16
CA VAL A 75 13.72 7.92 1.95
C VAL A 75 15.07 7.27 1.67
N ASP A 76 15.70 7.65 0.56
CA ASP A 76 17.08 7.24 0.31
C ASP A 76 17.93 7.80 1.45
N LYS A 77 18.55 6.90 2.22
CA LYS A 77 19.60 7.30 3.16
C LYS A 77 20.76 7.77 2.30
N LYS A 78 20.93 9.09 2.25
CA LYS A 78 22.10 9.76 1.70
C LYS A 78 23.37 9.33 2.44
#